data_AF-A0AAV9M413-F1
#
_entry.id   AF-A0AAV9M413-F1
#
_cell.length_a   1.000
_cell.length_b   1.000
_cell.length_c   1.000
_cell.angle_alpha   90.00
_cell.angle_beta   90.00
_cell.angle_gamma   90.00
#
_symmetry.space_group_name_H-M   'P 1'
#
loop_
_entity.id
_entity.type
_entity.pdbx_description
1 polymer ?
#
loop_
_entity_poly.entity_id
_entity_poly.type
_entity_poly.pdbx_seq_one_letter_code
_entity_poly.pdbx_strand_id
1 'polypeptide(L)' 'MSYVDDNILFYSGYHRSIKKMMKVLRDYEYVSGQLINLSKSFLYLHEKVPIGDCSRIREVTEIG' A
#
# COMPACT_ATOMS: atom_id res chain seq x y z
N MET A 1 3.94 12.15 -21.51
CA MET A 1 4.61 11.33 -20.49
C MET A 1 3.51 10.75 -19.60
N SER A 2 2.93 9.61 -19.98
CA SER A 2 1.91 8.93 -19.19
C SER A 2 2.60 7.93 -18.26
N TYR A 3 2.65 8.23 -16.97
CA TYR A 3 2.85 7.18 -15.95
C TYR A 3 1.60 6.32 -15.94
N VAL A 4 1.77 5.01 -15.75
CA VAL A 4 0.64 4.07 -15.73
C VAL A 4 -0.28 4.43 -14.57
N ASP A 5 -1.59 4.55 -14.84
CA ASP A 5 -2.60 4.94 -13.85
C ASP A 5 -2.70 3.91 -12.70
N ASP A 6 -2.48 2.63 -13.01
CA ASP A 6 -2.51 1.52 -12.06
C ASP A 6 -1.10 1.02 -11.72
N ASN A 7 -0.78 0.94 -10.43
CA ASN A 7 0.51 0.46 -9.94
C ASN A 7 0.32 -0.74 -9.01
N ILE A 8 1.14 -1.78 -9.18
CA ILE A 8 1.18 -2.95 -8.30
C ILE A 8 2.48 -2.93 -7.50
N LEU A 9 2.37 -2.92 -6.17
CA LEU A 9 3.51 -2.83 -5.26
C LEU A 9 3.63 -4.10 -4.43
N PHE A 10 4.83 -4.71 -4.44
CA PHE A 10 5.13 -5.90 -3.64
C PHE A 10 5.96 -5.53 -2.41
N TYR A 11 5.57 -6.07 -1.25
CA TYR A 11 6.31 -5.88 -0.01
C TYR A 11 6.13 -7.06 0.93
N SER A 12 7.02 -7.14 1.91
CA SER A 12 6.92 -8.11 2.99
C SER A 12 5.90 -7.67 4.05
N GLY A 13 5.08 -8.60 4.54
CA GLY A 13 4.05 -8.35 5.56
C GLY A 13 4.56 -7.95 6.96
N TYR A 14 5.87 -7.75 7.15
CA TYR A 14 6.41 -7.23 8.41
C TYR A 14 5.99 -5.76 8.63
N HIS A 15 5.63 -5.43 9.86
CA HIS A 15 5.19 -4.08 10.27
C HIS A 15 6.09 -2.94 9.77
N ARG A 16 7.41 -3.11 9.90
CA ARG A 16 8.39 -2.10 9.47
C ARG A 16 8.40 -1.92 7.94
N SER A 17 8.16 -2.99 7.19
CA SER A 17 8.11 -2.97 5.73
C SER A 17 6.85 -2.27 5.24
N ILE A 18 5.69 -2.53 5.85
CA ILE A 18 4.43 -1.83 5.56
C ILE A 18 4.58 -0.32 5.81
N LYS A 19 5.14 0.07 6.96
CA LYS A 19 5.37 1.50 7.27
C LYS A 19 6.31 2.18 6.26
N LYS A 20 7.36 1.48 5.82
CA LYS A 20 8.25 1.98 4.77
C LYS A 20 7.52 2.14 3.45
N MET A 21 6.67 1.19 3.06
CA MET A 21 5.84 1.29 1.87
C MET A 21 4.94 2.53 1.93
N MET A 22 4.19 2.70 3.02
CA MET A 22 3.30 3.85 3.18
C MET A 22 4.08 5.18 3.13
N LYS A 23 5.31 5.20 3.65
CA LYS A 23 6.18 6.37 3.50
C LYS A 23 6.54 6.62 2.04
N VAL A 24 6.94 5.59 1.28
CA VAL A 24 7.26 5.71 -0.15
C VAL A 24 6.07 6.28 -0.94
N LEU A 25 4.85 5.84 -0.63
CA LEU A 25 3.64 6.38 -1.28
C LEU A 25 3.43 7.86 -0.98
N ARG A 26 3.60 8.29 0.28
CA ARG A 26 3.50 9.71 0.66
C ARG A 26 4.61 10.55 0.01
N ASP A 27 5.84 10.03 -0.02
CA ASP A 27 6.97 10.69 -0.66
C ASP A 27 6.72 10.80 -2.18
N TYR A 28 6.10 9.80 -2.81
CA TYR A 28 5.69 9.83 -4.21
C TYR A 28 4.65 10.93 -4.46
N GLU A 29 3.57 11.00 -3.67
CA GLU A 29 2.57 12.06 -3.80
C GLU A 29 3.20 13.45 -3.66
N TYR A 30 4.10 13.61 -2.68
CA TYR A 30 4.78 14.88 -2.42
C TYR A 30 5.71 15.31 -3.57
N VAL A 31 6.53 14.40 -4.10
CA VAL A 31 7.53 14.72 -5.14
C VAL A 31 6.90 14.82 -6.52
N SER A 32 5.95 13.93 -6.85
CA SER A 32 5.32 13.88 -8.18
C SER A 32 4.13 14.83 -8.32
N GLY A 33 3.48 15.22 -7.21
CA GLY A 33 2.21 15.93 -7.20
C GLY A 33 1.01 15.06 -7.62
N GLN A 34 1.22 13.76 -7.81
CA GLN A 34 0.17 12.83 -8.20
C GLN A 34 -0.49 12.22 -6.97
N LEU A 35 -1.78 12.46 -6.80
CA LEU A 35 -2.57 11.90 -5.71
C LEU A 35 -2.84 10.41 -5.93
N ILE A 36 -2.62 9.61 -4.89
CA ILE A 36 -2.92 8.19 -4.90
C ILE A 36 -4.39 8.02 -4.47
N ASN A 37 -5.18 7.38 -5.33
CA ASN A 37 -6.57 7.12 -5.00
C ASN A 37 -6.71 5.88 -4.11
N LEU A 38 -6.63 6.08 -2.79
CA LEU A 38 -6.78 5.01 -1.81
C LEU A 38 -8.15 4.31 -1.88
N SER A 39 -9.22 5.00 -2.29
CA SER A 39 -10.55 4.40 -2.44
C SER A 39 -10.68 3.43 -3.62
N LYS A 40 -9.77 3.53 -4.61
CA LYS A 40 -9.65 2.57 -5.72
C LYS A 40 -8.51 1.57 -5.52
N SER A 41 -7.71 1.76 -4.47
CA SER A 41 -6.61 0.87 -4.14
C SER A 41 -7.11 -0.36 -3.41
N PHE A 42 -6.46 -1.50 -3.59
CA PHE A 42 -6.81 -2.73 -2.90
C PHE A 42 -5.56 -3.48 -2.42
N LEU A 43 -5.72 -4.24 -1.35
CA LEU A 43 -4.68 -5.12 -0.83
C LEU A 43 -4.93 -6.55 -1.30
N TYR A 44 -3.95 -7.12 -2.00
CA TYR A 44 -3.95 -8.54 -2.31
C TYR A 44 -3.12 -9.31 -1.26
N LEU A 45 -3.80 -10.13 -0.46
CA LEU A 45 -3.19 -11.01 0.53
C LEU A 45 -3.51 -12.45 0.19
N HIS A 46 -2.50 -13.33 0.23
CA HIS A 46 -2.70 -14.75 -0.02
C HIS A 46 -3.57 -15.36 1.10
N GLU A 47 -4.42 -16.34 0.78
CA GLU A 47 -5.37 -16.97 1.74
C GLU A 47 -4.71 -17.60 2.97
N LYS A 48 -3.41 -17.90 2.88
CA LYS A 48 -2.60 -18.47 3.97
C LYS A 48 -2.03 -17.42 4.92
N VAL A 49 -2.26 -16.13 4.68
CA VAL A 49 -1.80 -15.06 5.58
C VAL A 49 -2.64 -15.12 6.86
N PRO A 50 -1.99 -15.14 8.05
CA PRO A 50 -2.72 -15.14 9.31
C PRO A 50 -3.67 -13.94 9.42
N ILE A 51 -4.88 -14.15 9.96
CA ILE A 51 -5.89 -13.09 10.12
C ILE A 51 -5.33 -11.90 10.90
N GLY A 52 -4.50 -12.14 11.92
CA GLY A 52 -3.84 -11.07 12.68
C GLY A 52 -2.90 -10.20 11.85
N ASP A 53 -2.22 -10.77 10.87
CA ASP A 53 -1.40 -10.02 9.92
C ASP A 53 -2.27 -9.26 8.93
N CYS A 54 -3.38 -9.84 8.46
CA CYS A 54 -4.35 -9.17 7.58
C CYS A 54 -4.94 -7.92 8.24
N SER A 55 -5.40 -8.02 9.49
CA SER A 55 -5.96 -6.89 10.25
C SER A 55 -4.93 -5.80 10.47
N ARG A 56 -3.70 -6.16 10.84
CA ARG A 56 -2.60 -5.20 11.03
C ARG A 56 -2.24 -4.48 9.74
N ILE A 57 -2.19 -5.19 8.61
CA ILE A 57 -1.88 -4.57 7.31
C ILE A 57 -2.95 -3.54 6.97
N ARG A 58 -4.23 -3.89 7.09
CA ARG A 58 -5.35 -2.98 6.82
C ARG A 58 -5.36 -1.75 7.72
N GLU A 59 -5.05 -1.92 9.01
CA GLU A 59 -4.95 -0.83 9.98
C GLU A 59 -3.85 0.18 9.61
N VAL A 60 -2.69 -0.30 9.15
CA VAL A 60 -1.55 0.57 8.82
C VAL A 60 -1.72 1.25 7.46
N THR A 61 -2.38 0.58 6.50
CA THR A 61 -2.53 1.12 5.14
C THR A 61 -3.80 1.94 4.96
N GLU A 62 -4.80 1.81 5.84
CA GLU A 62 -6.11 2.47 5.74
C GLU A 62 -6.85 2.13 4.43
N ILE A 63 -6.50 1.00 3.81
CA ILE A 63 -7.11 0.49 2.57
C ILE A 63 -8.18 -0.53 2.97
N GLY A 64 -9.44 -0.16 2.75
CA GLY A 64 -10.65 -0.91 3.12
C GLY A 64 -11.25 -1.65 1.95
#